data_AF-A0A318HJG1-F1
#
_entry.id   AF-A0A318HJG1-F1
#
_cell.length_a   1.000
_cell.length_b   1.000
_cell.length_c   1.000
_cell.angle_alpha   90.00
_cell.angle_beta   90.00
_cell.angle_gamma   90.00
#
_symmetry.space_group_name_H-M   'P 1'
#
loop_
_entity.id
_entity.type
_entity.pdbx_description
1 polymer ?
#
loop_
_entity_poly.entity_id
_entity_poly.type
_entity_poly.pdbx_seq_one_letter_code
_entity_poly.pdbx_strand_id
1 'polypeptide(L)'
;MTQLYDDALAPVGLRSTQYAVLEELDRRADAPPTMGELAETLVLDRSALGHNLRPLERDGLVALVASDDDRRRRRVVLTTTGHAKFVQARQAWKLAQDRFNDVFGESAAAKLRATLLRIARDERLATLTG
;
A
#
# COMPACT_ATOMS: atom_id res chain seq x y z
N MET A 1 -12.30 2.55 -9.16
CA MET A 1 -11.69 1.21 -9.38
C MET A 1 -11.35 0.49 -8.07
N THR A 2 -11.36 1.19 -6.94
CA THR A 2 -11.08 0.64 -5.60
C THR A 2 -12.04 -0.47 -5.19
N GLN A 3 -13.34 -0.36 -5.53
CA GLN A 3 -14.37 -1.32 -5.13
C GLN A 3 -14.08 -2.76 -5.56
N LEU A 4 -13.61 -3.01 -6.79
CA LEU A 4 -13.28 -4.36 -7.24
C LEU A 4 -12.22 -5.03 -6.34
N TYR A 5 -11.20 -4.26 -5.95
CA TYR A 5 -10.14 -4.75 -5.08
C TYR A 5 -10.59 -4.86 -3.63
N ASP A 6 -11.38 -3.89 -3.14
CA ASP A 6 -11.95 -3.93 -1.79
C ASP A 6 -12.90 -5.13 -1.62
N ASP A 7 -13.73 -5.43 -2.62
CA ASP A 7 -14.62 -6.60 -2.62
C ASP A 7 -13.82 -7.92 -2.62
N ALA A 8 -12.74 -7.99 -3.39
CA ALA A 8 -11.87 -9.17 -3.42
C ALA A 8 -11.12 -9.38 -2.09
N LEU A 9 -10.73 -8.29 -1.42
CA LEU A 9 -10.01 -8.32 -0.14
C LEU A 9 -10.93 -8.47 1.08
N ALA A 10 -12.23 -8.20 0.94
CA ALA A 10 -13.20 -8.30 2.03
C ALA A 10 -13.22 -9.67 2.74
N PRO A 11 -13.13 -10.83 2.05
CA PRO A 11 -13.06 -12.15 2.71
C PRO A 11 -11.82 -12.33 3.59
N VAL A 12 -10.73 -11.63 3.29
CA VAL A 12 -9.54 -11.60 4.16
C VAL A 12 -9.57 -10.43 5.14
N GLY A 13 -10.66 -9.67 5.22
CA GLY A 13 -10.83 -8.60 6.20
C GLY A 13 -9.90 -7.40 5.98
N LEU A 14 -9.49 -7.13 4.73
CA LEU A 14 -8.65 -5.99 4.38
C LEU A 14 -9.33 -5.09 3.36
N ARG A 15 -8.94 -3.82 3.35
CA ARG A 15 -9.17 -2.89 2.25
C ARG A 15 -7.94 -2.78 1.37
N SER A 16 -8.12 -2.31 0.14
CA SER A 16 -7.04 -2.05 -0.81
C SER A 16 -5.98 -1.07 -0.29
N THR A 17 -6.37 -0.04 0.48
CA THR A 17 -5.43 0.90 1.13
C THR A 17 -4.57 0.22 2.20
N GLN A 18 -5.15 -0.73 2.93
CA GLN A 18 -4.43 -1.52 3.92
C GLN A 18 -3.51 -2.55 3.24
N TYR A 19 -3.98 -3.18 2.16
CA TYR A 19 -3.16 -4.05 1.32
C TYR A 19 -1.91 -3.31 0.81
N ALA A 20 -2.07 -2.08 0.30
CA ALA A 20 -0.94 -1.27 -0.19
C ALA A 20 0.10 -0.99 0.91
N VAL A 21 -0.35 -0.76 2.16
CA VAL A 21 0.56 -0.64 3.31
C VAL A 21 1.33 -1.94 3.53
N LEU A 22 0.65 -3.09 3.60
CA LEU A 22 1.30 -4.37 3.84
C LEU A 22 2.27 -4.73 2.70
N GLU A 23 1.91 -4.46 1.45
CA GLU A 23 2.75 -4.67 0.27
C GLU A 23 4.02 -3.82 0.31
N GLU A 24 3.91 -2.56 0.72
CA GLU A 24 5.08 -1.67 0.86
C GLU A 24 6.01 -2.14 1.98
N LEU A 25 5.45 -2.56 3.11
CA LEU A 25 6.23 -3.07 4.24
C LEU A 25 6.92 -4.40 3.91
N ASP A 26 6.25 -5.30 3.18
CA ASP A 26 6.83 -6.55 2.69
C ASP A 26 8.01 -6.28 1.73
N ARG A 27 7.84 -5.34 0.79
CA ARG A 27 8.89 -4.94 -0.16
C ARG A 27 10.11 -4.33 0.55
N ARG A 28 9.91 -3.68 1.69
CA ARG A 28 10.94 -2.98 2.47
C ARG A 28 11.33 -3.73 3.75
N ALA A 29 11.16 -5.06 3.79
CA ALA A 29 11.44 -5.86 4.99
C ALA A 29 12.88 -5.66 5.53
N ASP A 30 13.87 -5.53 4.64
CA ASP A 30 15.28 -5.33 5.00
C ASP A 30 15.60 -3.88 5.45
N ALA A 31 14.75 -2.92 5.09
CA ALA A 31 14.93 -1.50 5.42
C ALA A 31 13.57 -0.82 5.76
N PRO A 32 12.97 -1.16 6.92
CA PRO A 32 11.61 -0.74 7.24
C PRO A 32 11.42 0.78 7.26
N PRO A 33 10.36 1.32 6.66
CA PRO A 33 10.14 2.76 6.55
C PRO A 33 9.81 3.43 7.87
N THR A 34 10.14 4.71 8.01
CA THR A 34 9.45 5.57 8.97
C THR A 34 8.01 5.85 8.54
N MET A 35 7.14 6.32 9.46
CA MET A 35 5.79 6.75 9.07
C MET A 35 5.80 7.85 7.99
N GLY A 36 6.79 8.75 8.02
CA GLY A 36 6.91 9.81 7.02
C GLY A 36 7.22 9.26 5.63
N GLU A 37 8.22 8.39 5.54
CA GLU A 37 8.60 7.72 4.27
C GLU A 37 7.47 6.86 3.72
N LEU A 38 6.74 6.15 4.59
CA LEU A 38 5.61 5.34 4.18
C LEU A 38 4.46 6.21 3.64
N ALA A 39 4.19 7.36 4.28
CA ALA A 39 3.18 8.31 3.83
C ALA A 39 3.53 8.89 2.46
N GLU A 40 4.78 9.30 2.26
CA GLU A 40 5.31 9.80 0.99
C GLU A 40 5.20 8.75 -0.12
N THR A 41 5.63 7.51 0.16
CA THR A 41 5.61 6.42 -0.82
C THR A 41 4.18 6.07 -1.27
N LEU A 42 3.24 6.08 -0.33
CA LEU A 42 1.84 5.78 -0.61
C LEU A 42 1.04 7.00 -1.09
N VAL A 43 1.69 8.17 -1.21
CA VAL A 43 1.06 9.45 -1.57
C VAL A 43 -0.14 9.75 -0.66
N LEU A 44 0.06 9.55 0.64
CA LEU A 44 -0.91 9.80 1.70
C LEU A 44 -0.42 10.93 2.60
N ASP A 45 -1.35 11.72 3.13
CA ASP A 45 -1.04 12.55 4.29
C ASP A 45 -0.88 11.69 5.55
N ARG A 46 -0.28 12.27 6.61
CA ARG A 46 -0.01 11.55 7.87
C ARG A 46 -1.28 11.10 8.58
N SER A 47 -2.39 11.84 8.46
CA SER A 47 -3.66 11.49 9.09
C SER A 47 -4.28 10.27 8.41
N ALA A 48 -4.29 10.26 7.07
CA ALA A 48 -4.74 9.14 6.25
C ALA A 48 -3.90 7.89 6.50
N LEU A 49 -2.57 8.01 6.54
CA LEU A 49 -1.70 6.88 6.89
C LEU A 49 -2.00 6.37 8.31
N GLY A 50 -2.12 7.27 9.30
CA GLY A 50 -2.48 6.90 10.67
C GLY A 50 -3.82 6.18 10.75
N HIS A 51 -4.81 6.60 9.96
CA HIS A 51 -6.11 5.92 9.87
C HIS A 51 -6.00 4.51 9.29
N ASN A 52 -5.16 4.31 8.28
CA ASN A 52 -4.92 2.97 7.72
C ASN A 52 -4.11 2.07 8.66
N LEU A 53 -3.14 2.62 9.41
CA LEU A 53 -2.26 1.85 10.30
C LEU A 53 -2.92 1.42 11.60
N ARG A 54 -3.77 2.26 12.22
CA ARG A 54 -4.43 1.95 13.50
C ARG A 54 -5.10 0.56 13.55
N PRO A 55 -5.96 0.17 12.59
CA PRO A 55 -6.56 -1.16 12.61
C PRO A 55 -5.53 -2.27 12.37
N LEU A 56 -4.51 -2.05 11.54
CA LEU A 56 -3.46 -3.04 11.29
C LEU A 56 -2.58 -3.27 12.53
N GLU A 57 -2.28 -2.23 13.29
CA GLU A 57 -1.52 -2.32 14.54
C GLU A 57 -2.35 -3.00 15.64
N ARG A 58 -3.63 -2.60 15.78
CA ARG A 58 -4.59 -3.23 16.70
C ARG A 58 -4.71 -4.73 16.45
N ASP A 59 -4.76 -5.14 15.19
CA ASP A 59 -4.89 -6.55 14.80
C ASP A 59 -3.54 -7.31 14.78
N GLY A 60 -2.46 -6.65 15.21
CA GLY A 60 -1.13 -7.24 15.32
C GLY A 60 -0.45 -7.53 13.98
N LEU A 61 -0.91 -6.92 12.89
CA LEU A 61 -0.36 -7.11 11.53
C LEU A 61 0.87 -6.23 11.29
N VAL A 62 0.92 -5.05 11.92
CA VAL A 62 2.08 -4.16 11.88
C VAL A 62 2.51 -3.77 13.29
N ALA A 63 3.76 -3.37 13.44
CA ALA A 63 4.28 -2.83 14.70
C ALA A 63 5.13 -1.57 14.44
N LEU A 64 5.19 -0.70 15.45
CA LEU A 64 6.08 0.46 15.48
C LEU A 64 7.31 0.14 16.33
N VAL A 65 8.47 -0.04 15.70
CA VAL A 65 9.74 -0.31 16.40
C VAL A 65 10.60 0.95 16.48
N ALA A 66 11.44 1.08 17.51
CA ALA A 66 12.41 2.17 17.58
C ALA A 66 13.44 2.01 16.45
N SER A 67 13.85 3.11 15.83
CA SER A 67 14.97 3.09 14.88
C SER A 67 16.30 3.04 15.63
N ASP A 68 17.24 2.25 15.11
CA ASP A 68 18.59 2.13 15.67
C ASP A 68 19.37 3.46 15.61
N ASP A 69 19.20 4.22 14.52
CA ASP A 69 19.90 5.49 14.31
C ASP A 69 19.35 6.68 15.13
N ASP A 70 18.07 6.65 15.49
CA ASP A 70 17.40 7.73 16.21
C ASP A 70 16.17 7.18 16.93
N ARG A 71 16.25 7.04 18.25
CA ARG A 71 15.16 6.53 19.10
C ARG A 71 13.90 7.39 19.06
N ARG A 72 13.98 8.63 18.54
CA ARG A 72 12.82 9.50 18.31
C ARG A 72 12.06 9.14 17.04
N ARG A 73 12.66 8.37 16.14
CA ARG A 73 12.02 7.86 14.92
C ARG A 73 11.53 6.44 15.15
N ARG A 74 10.27 6.20 14.81
CA ARG A 74 9.66 4.86 14.82
C ARG A 74 9.59 4.36 13.38
N ARG A 75 10.03 3.12 13.17
CA ARG A 75 9.88 2.39 11.91
C ARG A 75 8.63 1.54 11.98
N VAL A 76 7.90 1.48 10.87
CA VAL A 76 6.74 0.60 10.70
C VAL A 76 7.26 -0.72 10.15
N VAL A 77 6.96 -1.82 10.83
CA VAL A 77 7.37 -3.17 10.41
C VAL A 77 6.16 -4.06 10.23
N LEU A 78 6.26 -4.98 9.27
CA LEU A 78 5.32 -6.08 9.12
C LEU A 78 5.64 -7.15 10.17
N THR A 79 4.64 -7.60 10.92
CA THR A 79 4.83 -8.71 11.87
C THR A 79 4.77 -10.05 11.14
N THR A 80 5.14 -11.15 11.80
CA THR A 80 4.95 -12.50 11.25
C THR A 80 3.48 -12.77 10.88
N THR A 81 2.54 -12.36 11.74
CA THR A 81 1.09 -12.46 11.47
C THR A 81 0.69 -11.56 10.30
N GLY A 82 1.26 -10.36 10.23
CA GLY A 82 1.09 -9.43 9.11
C GLY A 82 1.54 -10.00 7.78
N HIS A 83 2.70 -10.65 7.75
CA HIS A 83 3.24 -11.28 6.55
C HIS A 83 2.36 -12.45 6.09
N ALA A 84 1.94 -13.32 7.01
CA ALA A 84 0.99 -14.39 6.69
C ALA A 84 -0.33 -13.84 6.12
N LYS A 85 -0.83 -12.74 6.70
CA LYS A 85 -2.04 -12.05 6.21
C LYS A 85 -1.83 -11.43 4.83
N PHE A 86 -0.67 -10.81 4.60
CA PHE A 86 -0.30 -10.23 3.31
C PHE A 86 -0.25 -11.30 2.21
N VAL A 87 0.34 -12.47 2.48
CA VAL A 87 0.38 -13.58 1.52
C VAL A 87 -1.03 -14.03 1.12
N GLN A 88 -1.97 -14.13 2.07
CA GLN A 88 -3.38 -14.43 1.78
C GLN A 88 -4.03 -13.32 0.94
N ALA A 89 -3.80 -12.06 1.32
CA ALA A 89 -4.36 -10.90 0.62
C ALA A 89 -3.84 -10.77 -0.83
N ARG A 90 -2.58 -11.14 -1.07
CA ARG A 90 -1.96 -11.12 -2.40
C ARG A 90 -2.65 -12.06 -3.38
N GLN A 91 -3.17 -13.19 -2.90
CA GLN A 91 -3.96 -14.11 -3.74
C GLN A 91 -5.30 -13.49 -4.16
N ALA A 92 -6.01 -12.86 -3.21
CA ALA A 92 -7.25 -12.13 -3.48
C ALA A 92 -7.03 -10.94 -4.42
N TRP A 93 -5.94 -10.18 -4.22
CA TRP A 93 -5.53 -9.10 -5.11
C TRP A 93 -5.28 -9.60 -6.53
N LYS A 94 -4.55 -10.71 -6.67
CA LYS A 94 -4.29 -11.33 -7.97
C LYS A 94 -5.57 -11.71 -8.70
N LEU A 95 -6.55 -12.29 -8.00
CA LEU A 95 -7.84 -12.62 -8.60
C LEU A 95 -8.57 -11.37 -9.16
N ALA A 96 -8.56 -10.27 -8.40
CA ALA A 96 -9.13 -9.00 -8.86
C ALA A 96 -8.38 -8.45 -10.09
N GLN A 97 -7.05 -8.53 -10.07
CA GLN A 97 -6.20 -8.08 -11.17
C GLN A 97 -6.38 -8.91 -12.44
N ASP A 98 -6.48 -10.23 -12.30
CA ASP A 98 -6.73 -11.15 -13.41
C ASP A 98 -8.10 -10.86 -14.04
N ARG A 99 -9.15 -10.70 -13.21
CA ARG A 99 -10.49 -10.32 -13.69
C ARG A 99 -10.50 -8.97 -14.40
N PHE A 100 -9.73 -7.99 -13.90
CA PHE A 100 -9.58 -6.70 -14.58
C PHE A 100 -8.92 -6.88 -15.95
N ASN A 101 -7.87 -7.70 -16.03
CA ASN A 101 -7.17 -7.99 -17.28
C ASN A 101 -8.05 -8.76 -18.28
N ASP A 102 -8.89 -9.68 -17.82
CA ASP A 102 -9.82 -10.42 -18.69
C ASP A 102 -10.86 -9.50 -19.35
N VAL A 103 -11.34 -8.48 -18.62
CA VAL A 103 -12.35 -7.54 -19.13
C VAL A 103 -11.75 -6.47 -20.04
N PHE A 104 -10.58 -5.94 -19.67
CA PHE A 104 -9.99 -4.78 -20.37
C PHE A 104 -8.84 -5.14 -21.31
N GLY A 105 -8.30 -6.36 -21.22
CA GLY A 105 -7.13 -6.80 -21.96
C GLY A 105 -5.82 -6.29 -21.34
N GLU A 106 -4.84 -7.18 -21.24
CA GLU A 106 -3.53 -6.89 -20.62
C GLU A 106 -2.79 -5.72 -21.30
N SER A 107 -2.87 -5.62 -22.63
CA SER A 107 -2.25 -4.53 -23.41
C SER A 107 -2.86 -3.16 -23.10
N ALA A 108 -4.19 -3.08 -23.00
CA ALA A 108 -4.87 -1.82 -22.69
C ALA A 108 -4.64 -1.42 -21.22
N ALA A 109 -4.68 -2.39 -20.29
CA ALA A 109 -4.34 -2.18 -18.89
C ALA A 109 -2.90 -1.65 -18.73
N ALA A 110 -1.93 -2.23 -19.45
CA ALA A 110 -0.55 -1.78 -19.43
C ALA A 110 -0.39 -0.34 -19.96
N LYS A 111 -1.07 0.01 -21.06
CA LYS A 111 -1.07 1.37 -21.62
C LYS A 111 -1.69 2.39 -20.66
N LEU A 112 -2.80 2.05 -20.03
CA LEU A 112 -3.43 2.89 -19.02
C LEU A 112 -2.48 3.13 -17.85
N ARG A 113 -1.87 2.07 -17.30
CA ARG A 113 -0.89 2.18 -16.21
C ARG A 113 0.30 3.06 -16.59
N ALA A 114 0.87 2.87 -17.78
CA ALA A 114 1.98 3.71 -18.26
C ALA A 114 1.58 5.20 -18.36
N THR A 115 0.36 5.48 -18.82
CA THR A 115 -0.17 6.83 -18.92
C THR A 115 -0.37 7.46 -17.54
N LEU A 116 -0.96 6.73 -16.60
CA LEU A 116 -1.15 7.19 -15.22
C LEU A 116 0.18 7.45 -14.51
N LEU A 117 1.19 6.59 -14.70
CA LEU A 117 2.53 6.80 -14.13
C LEU A 117 3.21 8.04 -14.71
N ARG A 118 3.03 8.30 -16.01
CA ARG A 118 3.54 9.52 -16.64
C ARG A 118 2.88 10.77 -16.04
N ILE A 119 1.57 10.73 -15.81
CA ILE A 119 0.82 11.82 -15.18
C ILE A 119 1.29 12.03 -13.73
N ALA A 120 1.37 10.95 -12.94
CA ALA A 120 1.76 11.02 -11.53
C ALA A 120 3.20 11.52 -11.31
N ARG A 121 4.07 11.37 -12.31
CA ARG A 121 5.48 11.82 -12.29
C ARG A 121 5.69 13.17 -12.99
N ASP A 122 4.64 13.78 -13.54
CA ASP A 122 4.77 15.06 -14.22
C ASP A 122 4.85 16.19 -13.18
N GLU A 123 6.05 16.71 -12.95
CA GLU A 123 6.31 17.78 -11.97
C GLU A 123 5.49 19.05 -12.25
N ARG A 124 5.07 19.29 -13.51
CA ARG A 124 4.23 20.43 -13.87
C ARG A 124 2.82 20.32 -13.27
N LEU A 125 2.37 19.11 -12.95
CA LEU A 125 1.09 18.87 -12.28
C LEU A 125 1.19 18.95 -10.75
N ALA A 126 2.40 18.94 -10.19
CA ALA A 126 2.63 19.04 -8.75
C ALA A 126 2.57 20.49 -8.23
N THR A 127 2.83 21.47 -9.10
CA THR A 127 2.83 22.91 -8.75
C THR A 127 1.67 23.63 -9.42
N LEU A 128 0.57 23.84 -8.69
CA LEU A 128 -0.53 24.74 -9.08
C LEU A 128 -0.39 26.17 -8.52
N THR A 129 0.74 26.50 -7.90
CA THR A 129 1.04 27.85 -7.41
C THR A 129 2.03 28.54 -8.34
N GLY A 130 1.51 29.41 -9.19
CA GLY A 130 2.21 30.63 -9.60
C GLY A 130 2.12 31.69 -8.51
#